data_AF-A0AAF0ELJ3-F1
#
_entry.id   AF-A0AAF0ELJ3-F1
#
_cell.length_a   1.000
_cell.length_b   1.000
_cell.length_c   1.000
_cell.angle_alpha   90.00
_cell.angle_beta   90.00
_cell.angle_gamma   90.00
#
_symmetry.space_group_name_H-M   'P 1'
#
loop_
_entity.id
_entity.type
_entity.pdbx_description
1 polymer ?
#
loop_
_entity_poly.entity_id
_entity_poly.type
_entity_poly.pdbx_seq_one_letter_code
_entity_poly.pdbx_strand_id
1 'polypeptide(L)'
;MPPVRLSLAPRAGAPKKALPPRAWEEDEEAPTSEPGGPVPLSKAVRKQHAEAEALDASTFDYDGVYDQMKEAERAVRQAQKEEDRARKPKYMQQFFHAAEQRERDRMRAESKKLQREREAEGDAYAGKEAFVTSAYKAQQEEWQRAEEEERVREAREQKKRGGVTAFRHAMLAEEAERRQAAMEAVANAPSETKEESKDATDTQRADEARARGLHVVLNDDRQIVDRRDLLQRGLNVVRKRKEPEAPQMPEAPPPSARAKRSQLMEEELLARLEGSE
;
A
#
# COMPACT_ATOMS: atom_id res chain seq x y z
N MET A 1 -35.94 -50.36 20.41
CA MET A 1 -35.03 -50.76 19.32
C MET A 1 -33.65 -51.02 19.92
N PRO A 2 -33.05 -52.21 19.75
CA PRO A 2 -31.74 -52.53 20.33
C PRO A 2 -30.60 -51.85 19.54
N PRO A 3 -29.50 -51.41 20.17
CA PRO A 3 -28.38 -50.78 19.47
C PRO A 3 -27.54 -51.83 18.73
N VAL A 4 -27.40 -51.65 17.41
CA VAL A 4 -26.58 -52.49 16.55
C VAL A 4 -25.09 -52.26 16.88
N ARG A 5 -24.42 -53.27 17.41
CA ARG A 5 -22.96 -53.29 17.54
C ARG A 5 -22.37 -53.84 16.23
N LEU A 6 -21.75 -52.99 15.43
CA LEU A 6 -20.89 -53.45 14.33
C LEU A 6 -19.56 -53.94 14.91
N SER A 7 -19.36 -55.26 14.94
CA SER A 7 -18.04 -55.86 15.09
C SER A 7 -17.43 -56.09 13.70
N LEU A 8 -16.27 -55.49 13.45
CA LEU A 8 -15.49 -55.74 12.24
C LEU A 8 -14.52 -56.90 12.52
N ALA A 9 -14.62 -58.00 11.78
CA ALA A 9 -13.68 -59.11 11.88
C ALA A 9 -12.28 -58.68 11.37
N PRO A 10 -11.18 -59.16 11.98
CA PRO A 10 -9.84 -58.85 11.51
C PRO A 10 -9.59 -59.54 10.16
N ARG A 11 -9.35 -58.73 9.12
CA ARG A 11 -9.00 -59.22 7.79
C ARG A 11 -7.55 -59.72 7.79
N ALA A 12 -7.37 -60.98 7.39
CA ALA A 12 -6.07 -61.60 7.20
C ALA A 12 -5.16 -60.77 6.27
N GLY A 13 -3.87 -60.72 6.61
CA GLY A 13 -2.90 -59.75 6.11
C GLY A 13 -2.72 -59.73 4.59
N ALA A 14 -2.81 -58.54 4.02
CA ALA A 14 -2.26 -58.23 2.70
C ALA A 14 -0.79 -57.79 2.85
N PRO A 15 0.09 -58.08 1.87
CA PRO A 15 1.49 -57.67 1.94
C PRO A 15 1.58 -56.14 1.92
N LYS A 16 2.24 -55.57 2.94
CA LYS A 16 2.49 -54.13 3.04
C LYS A 16 3.40 -53.71 1.88
N LYS A 17 2.86 -52.99 0.88
CA LYS A 17 3.72 -52.23 -0.04
C LYS A 17 4.36 -51.11 0.77
N ALA A 18 5.69 -51.03 0.73
CA ALA A 18 6.44 -49.97 1.41
C ALA A 18 6.01 -48.59 0.85
N LEU A 19 5.76 -47.64 1.75
CA LEU A 19 5.52 -46.25 1.37
C LEU A 19 6.85 -45.66 0.85
N PRO A 20 6.82 -44.78 -0.18
CA PRO A 20 8.04 -44.11 -0.64
C PRO A 20 8.64 -43.26 0.48
N PRO A 21 9.97 -43.11 0.53
CA PRO A 21 10.64 -42.33 1.57
C PRO A 21 10.19 -40.87 1.53
N ARG A 22 10.13 -40.27 2.73
CA ARG A 22 9.73 -38.89 2.95
C ARG A 22 10.88 -37.99 2.48
N ALA A 23 10.55 -36.91 1.76
CA ALA A 23 11.47 -36.09 0.97
C ALA A 23 12.54 -35.28 1.76
N TRP A 24 12.91 -35.65 2.99
CA TRP A 24 13.83 -34.85 3.82
C TRP A 24 14.78 -35.67 4.72
N GLU A 25 14.95 -36.98 4.49
CA GLU A 25 16.10 -37.74 5.06
C GLU A 25 17.27 -37.74 4.05
N GLU A 26 18.47 -37.55 4.59
CA GLU A 26 19.70 -36.98 4.01
C GLU A 26 20.38 -37.77 2.87
N ASP A 27 20.94 -37.00 1.93
CA ASP A 27 22.28 -37.11 1.33
C ASP A 27 22.82 -38.52 0.97
N GLU A 28 22.23 -39.14 -0.05
CA GLU A 28 22.98 -39.96 -0.99
C GLU A 28 23.06 -39.15 -2.29
N GLU A 29 24.27 -38.85 -2.78
CA GLU A 29 24.49 -38.24 -4.09
C GLU A 29 23.86 -39.14 -5.18
N ALA A 30 22.60 -38.90 -5.48
CA ALA A 30 21.99 -39.39 -6.70
C ALA A 30 22.82 -38.82 -7.87
N PRO A 31 23.21 -39.63 -8.87
CA PRO A 31 23.85 -39.08 -10.05
C PRO A 31 22.89 -38.04 -10.61
N THR A 32 23.32 -36.78 -10.59
CA THR A 32 22.62 -35.68 -11.23
C THR A 32 22.56 -36.01 -12.70
N SER A 33 21.45 -36.65 -13.11
CA SER A 33 21.12 -36.74 -14.51
C SER A 33 20.98 -35.30 -14.98
N GLU A 34 21.85 -34.91 -15.91
CA GLU A 34 21.74 -33.65 -16.61
C GLU A 34 20.27 -33.45 -16.99
N PRO A 35 19.70 -32.24 -16.85
CA PRO A 35 18.31 -32.00 -17.21
C PRO A 35 18.15 -32.36 -18.69
N GLY A 36 17.61 -33.56 -18.93
CA GLY A 36 17.39 -34.11 -20.24
C GLY A 36 16.55 -33.13 -21.04
N GLY A 37 16.96 -32.90 -22.28
CA GLY A 37 16.20 -32.07 -23.23
C GLY A 37 14.72 -32.47 -23.28
N PRO A 38 13.86 -31.59 -23.83
CA PRO A 38 12.42 -31.72 -23.72
C PRO A 38 11.97 -33.13 -24.12
N VAL A 39 11.41 -33.85 -23.15
CA VAL A 39 10.84 -35.18 -23.34
C VAL A 39 9.80 -35.07 -24.45
N PRO A 40 9.87 -35.88 -25.53
CA PRO A 40 8.95 -35.74 -26.65
C PRO A 40 7.52 -36.00 -26.18
N LEU A 41 6.63 -35.03 -26.44
CA LEU A 41 5.20 -35.16 -26.16
C LEU A 41 4.65 -36.43 -26.82
N SER A 42 3.86 -37.20 -26.06
CA SER A 42 3.26 -38.44 -26.54
C SER A 42 2.31 -38.19 -27.72
N LYS A 43 2.09 -39.21 -28.57
CA LYS A 43 1.20 -39.09 -29.74
C LYS A 43 -0.23 -38.66 -29.37
N ALA A 44 -0.70 -39.08 -28.19
CA ALA A 44 -2.02 -38.67 -27.69
C ALA A 44 -2.05 -37.18 -27.36
N VAL A 45 -1.02 -36.66 -26.69
CA VAL A 45 -0.94 -35.23 -26.31
C VAL A 45 -0.81 -34.34 -27.55
N ARG A 46 -0.06 -34.76 -28.57
CA ARG A 46 0.05 -34.00 -29.84
C ARG A 46 -1.29 -33.89 -30.57
N LYS A 47 -2.10 -34.95 -30.57
CA LYS A 47 -3.45 -34.91 -31.14
C LYS A 47 -4.33 -33.92 -30.39
N GLN A 48 -4.29 -33.96 -29.05
CA GLN A 48 -5.04 -33.02 -28.21
C GLN A 48 -4.59 -31.56 -28.43
N HIS A 49 -3.28 -31.31 -28.59
CA HIS A 49 -2.77 -29.98 -28.89
C HIS A 49 -3.25 -29.47 -30.26
N ALA A 50 -3.19 -30.31 -31.29
CA ALA A 50 -3.68 -29.95 -32.63
C ALA A 50 -5.21 -29.77 -32.66
N GLU A 51 -5.96 -30.59 -31.92
CA GLU A 51 -7.41 -30.42 -31.74
C GLU A 51 -7.72 -29.09 -31.02
N ALA A 52 -6.94 -28.73 -30.00
CA ALA A 52 -7.07 -27.46 -29.28
C ALA A 52 -6.73 -26.25 -30.15
N GLU A 53 -5.61 -26.28 -30.89
CA GLU A 53 -5.22 -25.23 -31.85
C GLU A 53 -6.25 -25.05 -32.97
N ALA A 54 -6.88 -26.14 -33.44
CA ALA A 54 -7.90 -26.09 -34.46
C ALA A 54 -9.22 -25.46 -33.96
N LEU A 55 -9.50 -25.57 -32.65
CA LEU A 55 -10.65 -24.91 -32.03
C LEU A 55 -10.35 -23.42 -31.79
N ASP A 56 -9.16 -23.10 -31.30
CA ASP A 56 -8.73 -21.73 -31.04
C ASP A 56 -7.20 -21.61 -31.09
N ALA A 57 -6.71 -20.77 -32.01
CA ALA A 57 -5.28 -20.50 -32.20
C ALA A 57 -4.64 -19.80 -30.99
N SER A 58 -5.44 -19.10 -30.16
CA SER A 58 -4.98 -18.39 -28.97
C SER A 58 -4.86 -19.28 -27.71
N THR A 59 -5.23 -20.56 -27.80
CA THR A 59 -5.27 -21.49 -26.65
C THR A 59 -3.96 -21.58 -25.87
N PHE A 60 -2.82 -21.38 -26.54
CA PHE A 60 -1.49 -21.48 -25.94
C PHE A 60 -0.78 -20.13 -25.76
N ASP A 61 -1.45 -19.01 -26.06
CA ASP A 61 -0.91 -17.65 -25.87
C ASP A 61 -1.04 -17.18 -24.42
N TYR A 62 -0.27 -17.81 -23.53
CA TYR A 62 -0.28 -17.46 -22.11
C TYR A 62 0.36 -16.08 -21.83
N ASP A 63 1.36 -15.70 -22.62
CA ASP A 63 2.11 -14.46 -22.43
C ASP A 63 1.28 -13.25 -22.86
N GLY A 64 0.61 -13.32 -24.02
CA GLY A 64 -0.28 -12.25 -24.49
C GLY A 64 -1.39 -11.93 -23.50
N VAL A 65 -2.07 -12.96 -22.96
CA VAL A 65 -3.11 -12.80 -21.93
C VAL A 65 -2.54 -12.21 -20.64
N TYR A 66 -1.37 -12.68 -20.20
CA TYR A 66 -0.74 -12.18 -18.97
C TYR A 66 -0.33 -10.71 -19.12
N ASP A 67 0.27 -10.35 -20.25
CA ASP A 67 0.64 -8.98 -20.57
C ASP A 67 -0.56 -8.05 -20.58
N GLN A 68 -1.65 -8.44 -21.25
CA GLN A 68 -2.90 -7.67 -21.26
C GLN A 68 -3.46 -7.50 -19.83
N MET A 69 -3.46 -8.56 -19.02
CA MET A 69 -3.89 -8.49 -17.62
C MET A 69 -3.01 -7.51 -16.83
N LYS A 70 -1.70 -7.48 -17.08
CA LYS A 70 -0.76 -6.57 -16.43
C LYS A 70 -0.86 -5.14 -16.92
N GLU A 71 -1.14 -4.93 -18.20
CA GLU A 71 -1.43 -3.62 -18.77
C GLU A 71 -2.70 -3.03 -18.14
N ALA A 72 -3.77 -3.82 -18.02
CA ALA A 72 -5.00 -3.42 -17.33
C ALA A 72 -4.74 -3.08 -15.85
N GLU A 73 -3.98 -3.92 -15.13
CA GLU A 73 -3.60 -3.65 -13.73
C GLU A 73 -2.79 -2.34 -13.60
N ARG A 74 -1.88 -2.07 -14.53
CA ARG A 74 -1.09 -0.83 -14.56
C ARG A 74 -1.98 0.39 -14.80
N ALA A 75 -2.95 0.31 -15.71
CA ALA A 75 -3.90 1.39 -15.98
C ALA A 75 -4.72 1.75 -14.74
N VAL A 76 -5.27 0.75 -14.03
CA VAL A 76 -6.00 0.97 -12.76
C VAL A 76 -5.10 1.61 -11.70
N ARG A 77 -3.87 1.11 -11.54
CA ARG A 77 -2.90 1.71 -10.59
C ARG A 77 -2.53 3.14 -10.95
N GLN A 78 -2.48 3.51 -12.23
CA GLN A 78 -2.22 4.88 -12.65
C GLN A 78 -3.41 5.79 -12.32
N ALA A 79 -4.64 5.37 -12.62
CA ALA A 79 -5.84 6.09 -12.25
C ALA A 79 -5.95 6.32 -10.73
N GLN A 80 -5.65 5.30 -9.92
CA GLN A 80 -5.60 5.43 -8.45
C GLN A 80 -4.56 6.46 -7.99
N LYS A 81 -3.39 6.50 -8.61
CA LYS A 81 -2.36 7.50 -8.26
C LYS A 81 -2.79 8.92 -8.61
N GLU A 82 -3.53 9.11 -9.70
CA GLU A 82 -4.07 10.41 -10.08
C GLU A 82 -5.16 10.86 -9.11
N GLU A 83 -6.03 9.95 -8.69
CA GLU A 83 -7.03 10.20 -7.65
C GLU A 83 -6.37 10.55 -6.31
N ASP A 84 -5.36 9.79 -5.90
CA ASP A 84 -4.61 10.03 -4.66
C ASP A 84 -3.90 11.39 -4.66
N ARG A 85 -3.44 11.88 -5.81
CA ARG A 85 -2.86 13.23 -5.96
C ARG A 85 -3.89 14.34 -5.78
N ALA A 86 -5.14 14.12 -6.21
CA ALA A 86 -6.23 15.08 -6.03
C ALA A 86 -6.82 15.04 -4.61
N ARG A 87 -6.66 13.92 -3.90
CA ARG A 87 -7.27 13.70 -2.59
C ARG A 87 -6.56 14.48 -1.48
N LYS A 88 -7.36 15.01 -0.54
CA LYS A 88 -6.87 15.65 0.68
C LYS A 88 -6.12 14.62 1.57
N PRO A 89 -5.13 15.08 2.37
CA PRO A 89 -4.38 14.20 3.27
C PRO A 89 -5.31 13.46 4.25
N LYS A 90 -5.15 12.13 4.32
CA LYS A 90 -6.04 11.19 5.04
C LYS A 90 -6.27 11.53 6.52
N TYR A 91 -5.25 12.11 7.18
CA TYR A 91 -5.27 12.30 8.64
C TYR A 91 -5.49 13.75 9.09
N MET A 92 -5.38 14.74 8.20
CA MET A 92 -5.44 16.16 8.58
C MET A 92 -6.75 16.51 9.31
N GLN A 93 -7.88 16.02 8.79
CA GLN A 93 -9.18 16.21 9.43
C GLN A 93 -9.26 15.56 10.81
N GLN A 94 -8.63 14.39 10.99
CA GLN A 94 -8.59 13.71 12.29
C GLN A 94 -7.79 14.52 13.32
N PHE A 95 -6.72 15.20 12.90
CA PHE A 95 -5.98 16.10 13.80
C PHE A 95 -6.84 17.29 14.26
N PHE A 96 -7.61 17.90 13.34
CA PHE A 96 -8.54 18.97 13.69
C PHE A 96 -9.64 18.48 14.63
N HIS A 97 -10.29 17.36 14.31
CA HIS A 97 -11.32 16.77 15.18
C HIS A 97 -10.76 16.41 16.57
N ALA A 98 -9.54 15.88 16.65
CA ALA A 98 -8.91 15.58 17.93
C ALA A 98 -8.51 16.83 18.72
N ALA A 99 -8.20 17.94 18.05
CA ALA A 99 -7.97 19.23 18.71
C ALA A 99 -9.29 19.78 19.28
N GLU A 100 -10.35 19.80 18.46
CA GLU A 100 -11.70 20.21 18.88
C GLU A 100 -12.22 19.36 20.05
N GLN A 101 -12.01 18.03 20.00
CA GLN A 101 -12.43 17.13 21.08
C GLN A 101 -11.72 17.47 22.40
N ARG A 102 -10.42 17.74 22.37
CA ARG A 102 -9.66 18.15 23.56
C ARG A 102 -10.12 19.50 24.11
N GLU A 103 -10.49 20.43 23.25
CA GLU A 103 -11.06 21.71 23.69
C GLU A 103 -12.42 21.51 24.35
N ARG A 104 -13.31 20.69 23.77
CA ARG A 104 -14.60 20.34 24.39
C ARG A 104 -14.40 19.63 25.73
N ASP A 105 -13.44 18.71 25.83
CA ASP A 105 -13.10 18.02 27.07
C ASP A 105 -12.60 18.98 28.15
N ARG A 106 -11.75 19.95 27.78
CA ARG A 106 -11.27 20.99 28.68
C ARG A 106 -12.42 21.82 29.22
N MET A 107 -13.31 22.30 28.34
CA MET A 107 -14.48 23.08 28.74
C MET A 107 -15.43 22.29 29.65
N ARG A 108 -15.62 20.98 29.39
CA ARG A 108 -16.39 20.08 30.26
C ARG A 108 -15.75 19.87 31.63
N ALA A 109 -14.43 19.76 31.67
CA ALA A 109 -13.70 19.62 32.93
C ALA A 109 -13.79 20.89 33.78
N GLU A 110 -13.62 22.05 33.15
CA GLU A 110 -13.76 23.36 33.80
C GLU A 110 -15.18 23.57 34.34
N SER A 111 -16.22 23.22 33.58
CA SER A 111 -17.60 23.38 34.03
C SER A 111 -17.96 22.44 35.19
N LYS A 112 -17.53 21.17 35.14
CA LYS A 112 -17.69 20.23 36.26
C LYS A 112 -16.91 20.67 37.50
N LYS A 113 -15.72 21.23 37.31
CA LYS A 113 -14.92 21.80 38.40
C LYS A 113 -15.66 22.95 39.08
N LEU A 114 -16.19 23.89 38.29
CA LEU A 114 -16.96 25.02 38.81
C LEU A 114 -18.24 24.58 39.54
N GLN A 115 -18.92 23.55 39.02
CA GLN A 115 -20.09 22.97 39.70
C GLN A 115 -19.71 22.37 41.05
N ARG A 116 -18.61 21.62 41.11
CA ARG A 116 -18.10 21.03 42.35
C ARG A 116 -17.68 22.10 43.37
N GLU A 117 -17.06 23.19 42.92
CA GLU A 117 -16.71 24.34 43.77
C GLU A 117 -17.98 25.00 44.34
N ARG A 118 -19.02 25.18 43.52
CA ARG A 118 -20.31 25.72 43.97
C ARG A 118 -21.05 24.80 44.94
N GLU A 119 -21.00 23.49 44.76
CA GLU A 119 -21.59 22.54 45.69
C GLU A 119 -20.86 22.58 47.04
N ALA A 120 -19.53 22.67 47.03
CA ALA A 120 -18.73 22.79 48.24
C ALA A 120 -18.95 24.14 48.98
N GLU A 121 -19.12 25.23 48.24
CA GLU A 121 -19.47 26.55 48.82
C GLU A 121 -20.96 26.66 49.18
N GLY A 122 -21.81 25.82 48.57
CA GLY A 122 -23.26 25.82 48.76
C GLY A 122 -23.68 25.59 50.21
N ASP A 123 -22.91 24.81 50.97
CA ASP A 123 -23.13 24.61 52.41
C ASP A 123 -23.02 25.94 53.19
N ALA A 124 -22.15 26.86 52.75
CA ALA A 124 -21.99 28.19 53.36
C ALA A 124 -23.08 29.19 52.89
N TYR A 125 -23.81 28.87 51.82
CA TYR A 125 -24.80 29.76 51.18
C TYR A 125 -26.21 29.16 51.10
N ALA A 126 -26.49 28.06 51.81
CA ALA A 126 -27.76 27.32 51.75
C ALA A 126 -29.02 28.15 52.06
N GLY A 127 -28.89 29.23 52.82
CA GLY A 127 -30.00 30.14 53.17
C GLY A 127 -30.18 31.33 52.22
N LYS A 128 -29.40 31.44 51.13
CA LYS A 128 -29.46 32.54 50.16
C LYS A 128 -29.98 32.04 48.80
N GLU A 129 -30.67 32.91 48.09
CA GLU A 129 -31.26 32.58 46.78
C GLU A 129 -30.17 32.35 45.71
N ALA A 130 -30.25 31.23 45.00
CA ALA A 130 -29.33 30.89 43.90
C ALA A 130 -29.92 31.35 42.56
N PHE A 131 -29.31 32.38 41.96
CA PHE A 131 -29.74 32.89 40.66
C PHE A 131 -28.91 32.27 39.53
N VAL A 132 -29.57 31.49 38.68
CA VAL A 132 -28.96 30.95 37.45
C VAL A 132 -29.44 31.78 36.26
N THR A 133 -28.50 32.37 35.52
CA THR A 133 -28.83 33.14 34.32
C THR A 133 -29.40 32.24 33.21
N SER A 134 -30.30 32.76 32.40
CA SER A 134 -30.89 32.02 31.26
C SER A 134 -29.83 31.48 30.30
N ALA A 135 -28.75 32.26 30.08
CA ALA A 135 -27.63 31.87 29.23
C ALA A 135 -26.88 30.63 29.75
N TYR A 136 -26.71 30.50 31.08
CA TYR A 136 -26.04 29.33 31.65
C TYR A 136 -26.89 28.07 31.53
N LYS A 137 -28.22 28.19 31.72
CA LYS A 137 -29.16 27.08 31.49
C LYS A 137 -29.11 26.61 30.03
N ALA A 138 -29.10 27.56 29.09
CA ALA A 138 -28.98 27.25 27.67
C ALA A 138 -27.65 26.53 27.33
N GLN A 139 -26.51 27.00 27.84
CA GLN A 139 -25.23 26.32 27.65
C GLN A 139 -25.22 24.90 28.24
N GLN A 140 -25.83 24.71 29.42
CA GLN A 140 -25.92 23.40 30.06
C GLN A 140 -26.77 22.42 29.24
N GLU A 141 -27.89 22.88 28.67
CA GLU A 141 -28.73 22.07 27.77
C GLU A 141 -28.01 21.74 26.45
N GLU A 142 -27.31 22.71 25.85
CA GLU A 142 -26.51 22.49 24.63
C GLU A 142 -25.43 21.44 24.85
N TRP A 143 -24.74 21.47 25.99
CA TRP A 143 -23.73 20.45 26.32
C TRP A 143 -24.33 19.07 26.54
N GLN A 144 -25.48 18.97 27.22
CA GLN A 144 -26.16 17.68 27.40
C GLN A 144 -26.63 17.10 26.06
N ARG A 145 -27.19 17.93 25.19
CA ARG A 145 -27.59 17.51 23.83
C ARG A 145 -26.40 17.05 23.00
N ALA A 146 -25.29 17.80 23.04
CA ALA A 146 -24.06 17.44 22.33
C ALA A 146 -23.45 16.12 22.84
N GLU A 147 -23.47 15.89 24.16
CA GLU A 147 -22.98 14.64 24.76
C GLU A 147 -23.83 13.42 24.39
N GLU A 148 -25.16 13.58 24.35
CA GLU A 148 -26.06 12.52 23.91
C GLU A 148 -25.87 12.19 22.42
N GLU A 149 -25.70 13.20 21.58
CA GLU A 149 -25.43 13.02 20.15
C GLU A 149 -24.07 12.34 19.91
N GLU A 150 -23.02 12.78 20.60
CA GLU A 150 -21.70 12.13 20.54
C GLU A 150 -21.78 10.67 21.03
N ARG A 151 -22.51 10.39 22.11
CA ARG A 151 -22.69 9.02 22.62
C ARG A 151 -23.42 8.13 21.63
N VAL A 152 -24.48 8.62 20.99
CA VAL A 152 -25.22 7.86 19.96
C VAL A 152 -24.34 7.63 18.73
N ARG A 153 -23.57 8.64 18.32
CA ARG A 153 -22.63 8.53 17.21
C ARG A 153 -21.53 7.52 17.50
N GLU A 154 -20.90 7.60 18.67
CA GLU A 154 -19.88 6.65 19.09
C GLU A 154 -20.44 5.23 19.16
N ALA A 155 -21.62 5.03 19.76
CA ALA A 155 -22.25 3.71 19.81
C ALA A 155 -22.53 3.13 18.39
N ARG A 156 -22.88 3.98 17.41
CA ARG A 156 -23.03 3.56 16.01
C ARG A 156 -21.67 3.24 15.36
N GLU A 157 -20.64 4.05 15.62
CA GLU A 157 -19.30 3.82 15.09
C GLU A 157 -18.65 2.56 15.66
N GLN A 158 -18.81 2.30 16.97
CA GLN A 158 -18.32 1.08 17.62
C GLN A 158 -18.97 -0.17 17.03
N LYS A 159 -20.27 -0.13 16.69
CA LYS A 159 -20.96 -1.22 15.98
C LYS A 159 -20.43 -1.43 14.55
N LYS A 160 -19.92 -0.38 13.90
CA LYS A 160 -19.36 -0.43 12.53
C LYS A 160 -17.89 -0.84 12.50
N ARG A 161 -17.18 -0.81 13.64
CA ARG A 161 -15.79 -1.26 13.74
C ARG A 161 -15.74 -2.78 13.63
N GLY A 162 -15.77 -3.28 12.39
CA GLY A 162 -15.45 -4.66 12.09
C GLY A 162 -14.00 -4.93 12.47
N GLY A 163 -13.76 -5.96 13.27
CA GLY A 163 -12.41 -6.34 13.71
C GLY A 163 -11.52 -6.81 12.56
N VAL A 164 -10.38 -7.41 12.91
CA VAL A 164 -9.38 -7.92 11.95
C VAL A 164 -9.99 -8.89 10.92
N THR A 165 -11.01 -9.64 11.30
CA THR A 165 -11.73 -10.56 10.39
C THR A 165 -12.45 -9.81 9.29
N ALA A 166 -13.20 -8.75 9.61
CA ALA A 166 -13.89 -7.93 8.62
C ALA A 166 -12.90 -7.24 7.67
N PHE A 167 -11.75 -6.80 8.19
CA PHE A 167 -10.66 -6.27 7.35
C PHE A 167 -10.14 -7.30 6.36
N ARG A 168 -9.87 -8.54 6.81
CA ARG A 168 -9.43 -9.63 5.92
C ARG A 168 -10.47 -9.95 4.85
N HIS A 169 -11.76 -10.02 5.23
CA HIS A 169 -12.84 -10.23 4.26
C HIS A 169 -12.92 -9.10 3.23
N ALA A 170 -12.78 -7.84 3.66
CA ALA A 170 -12.76 -6.70 2.75
C ALA A 170 -11.56 -6.73 1.80
N MET A 171 -10.37 -7.05 2.29
CA MET A 171 -9.17 -7.20 1.45
C MET A 171 -9.34 -8.32 0.41
N LEU A 172 -9.85 -9.48 0.82
CA LEU A 172 -10.07 -10.60 -0.10
C LEU A 172 -11.16 -10.30 -1.12
N ALA A 173 -12.20 -9.55 -0.74
CA ALA A 173 -13.23 -9.09 -1.67
C ALA A 173 -12.65 -8.11 -2.69
N GLU A 174 -11.86 -7.13 -2.25
CA GLU A 174 -11.18 -6.17 -3.13
C GLU A 174 -10.21 -6.88 -4.09
N GLU A 175 -9.45 -7.88 -3.62
CA GLU A 175 -8.58 -8.70 -4.48
C GLU A 175 -9.38 -9.53 -5.49
N ALA A 176 -10.52 -10.09 -5.10
CA ALA A 176 -11.41 -10.83 -5.98
C ALA A 176 -12.00 -9.92 -7.07
N GLU A 177 -12.49 -8.74 -6.70
CA GLU A 177 -13.01 -7.73 -7.63
C GLU A 177 -11.93 -7.27 -8.62
N ARG A 178 -10.71 -6.98 -8.14
CA ARG A 178 -9.58 -6.60 -9.00
C ARG A 178 -9.24 -7.70 -10.01
N ARG A 179 -9.27 -8.96 -9.58
CA ARG A 179 -9.01 -10.11 -10.47
C ARG A 179 -10.11 -10.30 -11.49
N GLN A 180 -11.37 -10.17 -11.07
CA GLN A 180 -12.53 -10.24 -11.97
C GLN A 180 -12.48 -9.13 -13.02
N ALA A 181 -12.25 -7.88 -12.60
CA ALA A 181 -12.10 -6.75 -13.50
C ALA A 181 -10.94 -6.93 -14.49
N ALA A 182 -9.82 -7.51 -14.05
CA ALA A 182 -8.70 -7.81 -14.96
C ALA A 182 -9.06 -8.90 -15.97
N MET A 183 -9.80 -9.95 -15.57
CA MET A 183 -10.28 -10.99 -16.48
C MET A 183 -11.33 -10.45 -17.47
N GLU A 184 -12.24 -9.59 -17.02
CA GLU A 184 -13.23 -8.93 -17.87
C GLU A 184 -12.57 -7.96 -18.86
N ALA A 185 -11.53 -7.24 -18.42
CA ALA A 185 -10.76 -6.35 -19.28
C ALA A 185 -10.04 -7.14 -20.38
N VAL A 186 -9.46 -8.30 -20.06
CA VAL A 186 -8.86 -9.21 -21.04
C VAL A 186 -9.93 -9.79 -21.97
N ALA A 187 -11.07 -10.23 -21.45
CA ALA A 187 -12.14 -10.80 -22.26
C ALA A 187 -12.78 -9.80 -23.23
N ASN A 188 -12.82 -8.52 -22.86
CA ASN A 188 -13.33 -7.43 -23.69
C ASN A 188 -12.24 -6.75 -24.54
N ALA A 189 -10.96 -7.08 -24.34
CA ALA A 189 -9.89 -6.55 -25.14
C ALA A 189 -9.99 -7.15 -26.55
N PRO A 190 -9.89 -6.32 -27.61
CA PRO A 190 -9.78 -6.86 -28.96
C PRO A 190 -8.51 -7.73 -29.02
N SER A 191 -8.62 -8.91 -29.62
CA SER A 191 -7.47 -9.77 -29.93
C SER A 191 -6.65 -9.12 -31.04
N GLU A 192 -5.93 -8.06 -30.71
CA GLU A 192 -4.78 -7.66 -31.48
C GLU A 192 -3.76 -8.77 -31.28
N THR A 193 -3.64 -9.65 -32.28
CA THR A 193 -2.37 -10.32 -32.53
C THR A 193 -1.34 -9.22 -32.52
N LYS A 194 -0.58 -9.11 -31.42
CA LYS A 194 0.68 -8.39 -31.39
C LYS A 194 1.50 -9.05 -32.49
N GLU A 195 1.42 -8.51 -33.71
CA GLU A 195 2.48 -8.71 -34.69
C GLU A 195 3.73 -8.32 -33.91
N GLU A 196 4.58 -9.32 -33.64
CA GLU A 196 5.90 -9.13 -33.09
C GLU A 196 6.44 -7.87 -33.73
N SER A 197 6.63 -6.82 -32.92
CA SER A 197 7.21 -5.58 -33.39
C SER A 197 8.50 -6.01 -34.06
N LYS A 198 8.51 -6.05 -35.40
CA LYS A 198 9.61 -6.59 -36.19
C LYS A 198 10.84 -5.94 -35.62
N ASP A 199 11.62 -6.72 -34.86
CA ASP A 199 12.79 -6.21 -34.19
C ASP A 199 13.57 -5.48 -35.28
N ALA A 200 13.77 -4.16 -35.09
CA ALA A 200 14.44 -3.33 -36.07
C ALA A 200 15.66 -4.10 -36.57
N THR A 201 15.68 -4.40 -37.87
CA THR A 201 16.66 -5.33 -38.46
C THR A 201 18.05 -4.96 -37.96
N ASP A 202 18.91 -5.94 -37.66
CA ASP A 202 20.23 -5.69 -37.07
C ASP A 202 21.05 -4.63 -37.81
N THR A 203 20.79 -4.42 -39.10
CA THR A 203 21.28 -3.31 -39.91
C THR A 203 20.86 -1.93 -39.40
N GLN A 204 19.57 -1.71 -39.15
CA GLN A 204 19.03 -0.47 -38.60
C GLN A 204 19.60 -0.20 -37.20
N ARG A 205 19.72 -1.25 -36.39
CA ARG A 205 20.30 -1.15 -35.04
C ARG A 205 21.79 -0.81 -35.09
N ALA A 206 22.54 -1.31 -36.07
CA ALA A 206 23.94 -0.96 -36.28
C ALA A 206 24.13 0.48 -36.79
N ASP A 207 23.28 0.96 -37.69
CA ASP A 207 23.34 2.34 -38.19
C ASP A 207 23.02 3.36 -37.09
N GLU A 208 22.02 3.08 -36.26
CA GLU A 208 21.73 3.89 -35.07
C GLU A 208 22.91 3.93 -34.08
N ALA A 209 23.56 2.79 -33.86
CA ALA A 209 24.72 2.71 -32.97
C ALA A 209 25.92 3.49 -33.54
N ARG A 210 26.16 3.43 -34.85
CA ARG A 210 27.18 4.25 -35.54
C ARG A 210 26.86 5.74 -35.47
N ALA A 211 25.58 6.12 -35.61
CA ALA A 211 25.13 7.50 -35.42
C ALA A 211 25.35 7.99 -33.98
N ARG A 212 25.26 7.10 -32.98
CA ARG A 212 25.62 7.36 -31.58
C ARG A 212 27.14 7.37 -31.32
N GLY A 213 27.96 7.17 -32.35
CA GLY A 213 29.43 7.14 -32.25
C GLY A 213 29.99 5.84 -31.69
N LEU A 214 29.19 4.76 -31.64
CA LEU A 214 29.63 3.43 -31.24
C LEU A 214 30.14 2.67 -32.46
N HIS A 215 31.25 1.95 -32.30
CA HIS A 215 31.82 1.15 -33.38
C HIS A 215 31.19 -0.24 -33.38
N VAL A 216 30.39 -0.55 -34.41
CA VAL A 216 29.70 -1.84 -34.57
C VAL A 216 30.12 -2.51 -35.89
N VAL A 217 30.61 -3.74 -35.77
CA VAL A 217 30.96 -4.61 -36.90
C VAL A 217 29.77 -5.48 -37.28
N LEU A 218 29.53 -5.60 -38.58
CA LEU A 218 28.55 -6.52 -39.16
C LEU A 218 29.29 -7.66 -39.87
N ASN A 219 28.80 -8.90 -39.73
CA ASN A 219 29.24 -10.04 -40.52
C ASN A 219 28.67 -9.97 -41.95
N ASP A 220 29.16 -10.85 -42.83
CA ASP A 220 28.71 -10.97 -44.23
C ASP A 220 27.19 -11.24 -44.34
N ASP A 221 26.61 -11.90 -43.34
CA ASP A 221 25.17 -12.15 -43.20
C ASP A 221 24.38 -10.94 -42.64
N ARG A 222 25.01 -9.76 -42.54
CA ARG A 222 24.44 -8.51 -42.01
C ARG A 222 23.95 -8.60 -40.56
N GLN A 223 24.50 -9.54 -39.80
CA GLN A 223 24.27 -9.68 -38.36
C GLN A 223 25.36 -8.98 -37.57
N ILE A 224 24.99 -8.42 -36.41
CA ILE A 224 25.95 -7.78 -35.51
C ILE A 224 26.80 -8.85 -34.85
N VAL A 225 28.12 -8.78 -35.06
CA VAL A 225 29.08 -9.76 -34.55
C VAL A 225 29.11 -9.75 -33.02
N ASP A 226 29.10 -8.56 -32.43
CA ASP A 226 29.15 -8.36 -30.99
C ASP A 226 28.04 -7.41 -30.52
N ARG A 227 27.02 -7.96 -29.86
CA ARG A 227 25.90 -7.16 -29.33
C ARG A 227 26.31 -6.18 -28.23
N ARG A 228 27.49 -6.37 -27.64
CA ARG A 228 28.05 -5.47 -26.60
C ARG A 228 28.48 -4.12 -27.18
N ASP A 229 28.83 -4.08 -28.46
CA ASP A 229 29.23 -2.84 -29.13
C ASP A 229 28.05 -1.87 -29.34
N LEU A 230 26.82 -2.38 -29.26
CA LEU A 230 25.59 -1.57 -29.24
C LEU A 230 25.39 -0.85 -27.90
N LEU A 231 26.11 -1.26 -26.85
CA LEU A 231 26.00 -0.67 -25.53
C LEU A 231 27.00 0.47 -25.39
N GLN A 232 26.54 1.59 -24.85
CA GLN A 232 27.40 2.71 -24.53
C GLN A 232 28.44 2.28 -23.48
N ARG A 233 29.72 2.46 -23.80
CA ARG A 233 30.83 2.24 -22.86
C ARG A 233 30.65 3.22 -21.69
N GLY A 234 30.23 2.74 -20.52
CA GLY A 234 30.03 3.60 -19.34
C GLY A 234 28.98 3.16 -18.32
N LEU A 235 28.25 2.08 -18.53
CA LEU A 235 27.32 1.55 -17.53
C LEU A 235 28.09 0.71 -16.49
N ASN A 236 28.62 1.40 -15.48
CA ASN A 236 29.08 0.95 -14.15
C ASN A 236 30.15 1.87 -13.53
N VAL A 237 30.51 2.97 -14.19
CA VAL A 237 31.19 4.06 -13.48
C VAL A 237 30.10 4.84 -12.76
N VAL A 238 29.75 4.40 -11.54
CA VAL A 238 28.97 5.22 -10.62
C VAL A 238 29.73 6.53 -10.55
N ARG A 239 29.20 7.62 -11.12
CA ARG A 239 29.73 8.96 -10.87
C ARG A 239 29.74 9.05 -9.35
N LYS A 240 30.92 8.99 -8.74
CA LYS A 240 31.09 9.21 -7.31
C LYS A 240 30.34 10.51 -7.07
N ARG A 241 29.22 10.43 -6.34
CA ARG A 241 28.37 11.60 -6.10
C ARG A 241 29.34 12.69 -5.67
N LYS A 242 29.38 13.80 -6.41
CA LYS A 242 30.07 14.99 -5.92
C LYS A 242 29.49 15.18 -4.53
N GLU A 243 30.31 14.99 -3.51
CA GLU A 243 29.87 15.26 -2.14
C GLU A 243 29.21 16.63 -2.21
N PRO A 244 27.98 16.78 -1.68
CA PRO A 244 27.39 18.10 -1.63
C PRO A 244 28.46 18.98 -1.02
N GLU A 245 28.82 20.04 -1.74
CA GLU A 245 29.63 21.12 -1.20
C GLU A 245 29.13 21.31 0.23
N ALA A 246 30.03 21.08 1.20
CA ALA A 246 29.69 21.07 2.61
C ALA A 246 28.71 22.22 2.84
N PRO A 247 27.53 21.98 3.46
CA PRO A 247 26.50 23.00 3.54
C PRO A 247 27.19 24.27 4.01
N GLN A 248 27.25 25.28 3.13
CA GLN A 248 27.45 26.63 3.62
C GLN A 248 26.41 26.75 4.72
N MET A 249 26.90 26.87 5.95
CA MET A 249 26.06 26.93 7.13
C MET A 249 24.88 27.83 6.77
N PRO A 250 23.63 27.33 6.78
CA PRO A 250 22.52 28.20 6.50
C PRO A 250 22.64 29.33 7.51
N GLU A 251 22.69 30.56 7.00
CA GLU A 251 22.54 31.74 7.83
C GLU A 251 21.35 31.47 8.77
N ALA A 252 21.55 31.71 10.07
CA ALA A 252 20.62 31.24 11.09
C ALA A 252 19.18 31.61 10.71
N PRO A 253 18.20 30.70 10.85
CA PRO A 253 16.82 30.98 10.49
C PRO A 253 16.38 32.26 11.21
N PRO A 254 15.63 33.16 10.54
CA PRO A 254 15.20 34.40 11.16
C PRO A 254 14.50 34.09 12.48
N PRO A 255 14.80 34.84 13.57
CA PRO A 255 14.31 34.51 14.89
C PRO A 255 12.78 34.43 14.88
N SER A 256 12.25 33.39 15.52
CA SER A 256 10.80 33.19 15.62
C SER A 256 10.13 34.42 16.21
N ALA A 257 8.84 34.64 15.90
CA ALA A 257 8.09 35.79 16.43
C ALA A 257 8.14 35.87 17.97
N ARG A 258 8.28 34.72 18.65
CA ARG A 258 8.46 34.66 20.11
C ARG A 258 9.84 35.17 20.55
N ALA A 259 10.91 34.82 19.84
CA ALA A 259 12.27 35.26 20.14
C ALA A 259 12.46 36.76 19.85
N LYS A 260 11.84 37.28 18.79
CA LYS A 260 11.81 38.74 18.51
C LYS A 260 11.13 39.50 19.64
N ARG A 261 10.03 38.96 20.16
CA ARG A 261 9.26 39.59 21.23
C ARG A 261 9.99 39.56 22.59
N SER A 262 10.78 38.53 22.87
CA SER A 262 11.63 38.50 24.07
C SER A 262 12.81 39.46 23.96
N GLN A 263 13.46 39.54 22.78
CA GLN A 263 14.56 40.49 22.55
C GLN A 263 14.10 41.95 22.71
N LEU A 264 12.94 42.31 22.15
CA LEU A 264 12.36 43.65 22.34
C LEU A 264 12.08 43.95 23.81
N MET A 265 11.61 42.97 24.58
CA MET A 265 11.36 43.15 26.01
C MET A 265 12.67 43.31 26.81
N GLU A 266 13.72 42.58 26.44
CA GLU A 266 15.05 42.72 27.05
C GLU A 266 15.68 44.09 26.74
N GLU A 267 15.54 44.57 25.51
CA GLU A 267 15.98 45.91 25.10
C GLU A 267 15.20 47.01 25.84
N GLU A 268 13.89 46.87 26.00
CA GLU A 268 13.09 47.82 26.81
C GLU A 268 13.52 47.84 28.28
N LEU A 269 13.86 46.69 28.85
CA LEU A 269 14.34 46.59 30.23
C LEU A 269 15.75 47.18 30.38
N LEU A 270 16.64 46.96 29.42
CA LEU A 270 17.98 47.55 29.39
C LEU A 270 17.93 49.06 29.20
N ALA A 271 17.12 49.56 28.27
CA ALA A 271 16.92 51.00 28.06
C ALA A 271 16.34 51.69 29.30
N ARG A 272 15.51 50.98 30.07
CA ARG A 272 14.97 51.48 31.34
C ARG A 272 16.00 51.48 32.47
N LEU A 273 16.99 50.58 32.42
CA LEU A 273 18.15 50.55 33.33
C LEU A 273 19.16 51.66 32.97
N GLU A 274 19.44 51.84 31.68
CA GLU A 274 20.35 52.88 31.18
C GLU A 274 19.76 54.30 31.29
N GLY A 275 18.43 54.44 31.26
CA GLY A 275 17.73 55.70 31.52
C GLY A 275 17.53 56.02 33.00
N SER A 276 18.21 55.31 33.91
CA SER A 276 18.10 55.49 35.37
C SER A 276 19.38 56.02 36.04
N GLU A 277 20.24 56.69 35.27
CA GLU A 277 21.31 57.59 35.77
C GLU A 277 20.96 59.07 35.57
#